data_AF-A0A0D1X7I4-F1
#
_entry.id   AF-A0A0D1X7I4-F1
#
_cell.length_a   1.000
_cell.length_b   1.000
_cell.length_c   1.000
_cell.angle_alpha   90.00
_cell.angle_beta   90.00
_cell.angle_gamma   90.00
#
_symmetry.space_group_name_H-M   'P 1'
#
loop_
_entity.id
_entity.type
_entity.pdbx_description
1 polymer ?
#
loop_
_entity_poly.entity_id
_entity_poly.type
_entity_poly.pdbx_seq_one_letter_code
_entity_poly.pdbx_strand_id
1 'polypeptide(L)'
;MSLFERFTIEAVLNMLAASVAKLPPPLDRERIFSVLSAEAVVQNEHHKLQKAVDTIKDHKFMIYGRQFKLRETVIPDAILATASATPPVPQGICKLPAELQDMIWASLEVPDRAILAMTSKSHAEAYNSLKKALITRRGDTVPTMHRLPRPTKITKVHRLKVLVRLRSWMPINYRLCYSCVTFLDLVQSSRSNGDWGGDQQLVSSGLATEAAMMRGPHCPLCVKRRRIRLAKDRRSYKAYTSAINKISLRS
;
A
#
# COMPACT_ATOMS: atom_id res chain seq x y z
N MET A 1 14.40 13.96 28.68
CA MET A 1 14.41 12.74 29.51
C MET A 1 13.90 13.10 30.88
N SER A 2 12.82 12.46 31.30
CA SER A 2 12.20 12.71 32.61
C SER A 2 13.03 12.06 33.73
N LEU A 3 12.97 12.60 34.95
CA LEU A 3 13.65 12.03 36.13
C LEU A 3 13.28 10.57 36.40
N PHE A 4 12.10 10.14 35.94
CA PHE A 4 11.59 8.77 36.04
C PHE A 4 12.32 7.78 35.11
N GLU A 5 12.78 8.24 33.95
CA GLU A 5 13.55 7.41 33.00
C GLU A 5 14.99 7.18 33.49
N ARG A 6 15.57 8.14 34.22
CA ARG A 6 16.91 7.98 34.80
C ARG A 6 16.92 7.00 35.97
N PHE A 7 15.91 7.05 36.83
CA PHE A 7 15.78 6.15 37.98
C PHE A 7 15.58 4.68 37.57
N THR A 8 14.84 4.44 36.49
CA THR A 8 14.62 3.07 35.98
C THR A 8 15.87 2.49 35.34
N ILE A 9 16.66 3.30 34.63
CA ILE A 9 17.91 2.85 34.02
C ILE A 9 18.97 2.57 35.10
N GLU A 10 19.14 3.43 36.12
CA GLU A 10 20.08 3.17 37.22
C GLU A 10 19.69 1.95 38.06
N ALA A 11 18.39 1.76 38.33
CA ALA A 11 17.92 0.58 39.06
C ALA A 11 18.17 -0.73 38.29
N VAL A 12 17.98 -0.72 36.96
CA VAL A 12 18.23 -1.88 36.10
C VAL A 12 19.73 -2.15 35.97
N LEU A 13 20.57 -1.13 35.86
CA LEU A 13 22.03 -1.27 35.83
C LEU A 13 22.58 -1.80 37.15
N ASN A 14 22.07 -1.32 38.29
CA ASN A 14 22.47 -1.82 39.60
C ASN A 14 22.00 -3.27 39.86
N MET A 15 20.81 -3.65 39.37
CA MET A 15 20.37 -5.05 39.41
C MET A 15 21.22 -5.96 38.50
N LEU A 16 21.60 -5.48 37.31
CA LEU A 16 22.49 -6.23 36.40
C LEU A 16 23.89 -6.38 36.98
N ALA A 17 24.46 -5.32 37.57
CA ALA A 17 25.76 -5.37 38.23
C ALA A 17 25.79 -6.33 39.43
N ALA A 18 24.75 -6.32 40.26
CA ALA A 18 24.60 -7.25 41.39
C ALA A 18 24.38 -8.71 40.94
N SER A 19 23.82 -8.92 39.75
CA SER A 19 23.64 -10.25 39.15
C SER A 19 24.93 -10.77 38.52
N VAL A 20 25.74 -9.89 37.93
CA VAL A 20 27.05 -10.22 37.35
C VAL A 20 28.08 -10.58 38.44
N ALA A 21 28.01 -9.93 39.61
CA ALA A 21 28.87 -10.24 40.76
C ALA A 21 28.60 -11.62 41.40
N LYS A 22 27.49 -12.28 41.05
CA LYS A 22 27.11 -13.63 41.52
C LYS A 22 27.42 -14.74 40.52
N LEU A 23 28.02 -14.43 39.37
CA LEU A 23 28.40 -15.43 38.39
C LEU A 23 29.70 -16.16 38.82
N PRO A 24 29.79 -17.50 38.63
CA PRO A 24 31.01 -18.28 38.88
C PRO A 24 32.19 -17.81 37.99
N PRO A 25 33.45 -18.23 38.29
CA PRO A 25 34.66 -17.76 37.58
C PRO A 25 34.55 -17.92 36.05
N PRO A 26 35.34 -17.14 35.28
CA PRO A 26 35.12 -16.94 33.85
C PRO A 26 34.94 -18.27 33.14
N LEU A 27 33.74 -18.46 32.56
CA LEU A 27 33.40 -19.60 31.72
C LEU A 27 34.54 -19.84 30.72
N ASP A 28 34.98 -21.10 30.62
CA ASP A 28 36.00 -21.53 29.67
C ASP A 28 35.75 -20.89 28.30
N ARG A 29 36.81 -20.39 27.66
CA ARG A 29 36.73 -19.69 26.36
C ARG A 29 35.95 -20.47 25.30
N GLU A 30 36.01 -21.81 25.37
CA GLU A 30 35.23 -22.72 24.52
C GLU A 30 33.72 -22.61 24.73
N ARG A 31 33.28 -22.46 26.00
CA ARG A 31 31.87 -22.25 26.33
C ARG A 31 31.39 -20.88 25.83
N ILE A 32 32.21 -19.84 25.97
CA ILE A 32 31.88 -18.51 25.44
C ILE A 32 31.70 -18.56 23.92
N PHE A 33 32.59 -19.24 23.19
CA PHE A 33 32.48 -19.39 21.74
C PHE A 33 31.23 -20.19 21.33
N SER A 34 30.89 -21.25 22.07
CA SER A 34 29.67 -22.04 21.84
C SER A 34 28.40 -21.22 22.04
N VAL A 35 28.37 -20.34 23.05
CA VAL A 35 27.22 -19.47 23.34
C VAL A 35 27.06 -18.42 22.26
N LEU A 36 28.13 -17.76 21.83
CA LEU A 36 28.08 -16.78 20.73
C LEU A 36 27.64 -17.41 19.40
N SER A 37 28.12 -18.63 19.10
CA SER A 37 27.66 -19.39 17.94
C SER A 37 26.17 -19.72 18.04
N ALA A 38 25.68 -20.12 19.21
CA ALA A 38 24.27 -20.41 19.44
C ALA A 38 23.40 -19.15 19.29
N GLU A 39 23.86 -18.01 19.81
CA GLU A 39 23.17 -16.72 19.67
C GLU A 39 23.06 -16.28 18.20
N ALA A 40 24.13 -16.44 17.40
CA ALA A 40 24.09 -16.13 15.98
C ALA A 40 23.09 -17.00 15.21
N VAL A 41 22.98 -18.29 15.55
CA VAL A 41 21.98 -19.20 14.97
C VAL A 41 20.57 -18.75 15.35
N VAL A 42 20.33 -18.43 16.62
CA VAL A 42 19.02 -17.96 17.11
C VAL A 42 18.62 -16.64 16.44
N GLN A 43 19.54 -15.69 16.28
CA GLN A 43 19.27 -14.43 15.58
C GLN A 43 18.91 -14.66 14.09
N ASN A 44 19.61 -15.59 13.43
CA ASN A 44 19.32 -15.94 12.04
C ASN A 44 17.92 -16.57 11.89
N GLU A 45 17.57 -17.52 12.78
CA GLU A 45 16.25 -18.14 12.78
C GLU A 45 15.13 -17.14 13.12
N HIS A 46 15.39 -16.23 14.07
CA HIS A 46 14.46 -15.14 14.38
C HIS A 46 14.22 -14.23 13.16
N HIS A 47 15.26 -13.89 12.40
CA HIS A 47 15.12 -13.10 11.17
C HIS A 47 14.31 -13.83 10.09
N LYS A 48 14.53 -15.15 9.93
CA LYS A 48 13.75 -15.98 9.00
C LYS A 48 12.27 -16.03 9.41
N LEU A 49 11.98 -16.19 10.70
CA LEU A 49 10.63 -16.14 11.25
C LEU A 49 9.97 -14.79 11.03
N GLN A 50 10.68 -13.69 11.29
CA GLN A 50 10.16 -12.33 11.06
C GLN A 50 9.78 -12.13 9.58
N LYS A 51 10.65 -12.53 8.65
CA LYS A 51 10.35 -12.50 7.21
C LYS A 51 9.12 -13.36 6.85
N ALA A 52 8.98 -14.53 7.46
CA ALA A 52 7.82 -15.40 7.24
C ALA A 52 6.53 -14.77 7.77
N VAL A 53 6.56 -14.18 8.97
CA VAL A 53 5.43 -13.45 9.58
C VAL A 53 5.02 -12.26 8.74
N ASP A 54 5.97 -11.47 8.24
CA ASP A 54 5.68 -10.33 7.36
C ASP A 54 5.08 -10.81 6.03
N THR A 55 5.58 -11.92 5.48
CA THR A 55 5.00 -12.57 4.30
C THR A 55 3.56 -13.07 4.53
N ILE A 56 3.25 -13.56 5.74
CA ILE A 56 1.91 -14.01 6.13
C ILE A 56 0.97 -12.82 6.37
N LYS A 57 1.43 -11.76 7.05
CA LYS A 57 0.66 -10.52 7.23
C LYS A 57 0.32 -9.93 5.86
N ASP A 58 1.30 -9.87 4.97
CA ASP A 58 1.14 -9.47 3.58
C ASP A 58 0.13 -10.34 2.83
N HIS A 59 0.18 -11.66 3.01
CA HIS A 59 -0.81 -12.57 2.44
C HIS A 59 -2.23 -12.35 3.00
N LYS A 60 -2.38 -12.15 4.32
CA LYS A 60 -3.68 -11.88 4.97
C LYS A 60 -4.27 -10.56 4.44
N PHE A 61 -3.45 -9.52 4.30
CA PHE A 61 -3.83 -8.27 3.65
C PHE A 61 -4.28 -8.45 2.19
N MET A 62 -3.68 -9.39 1.45
CA MET A 62 -4.00 -9.68 0.05
C MET A 62 -5.17 -10.65 -0.16
N ILE A 63 -5.55 -11.42 0.86
CA ILE A 63 -6.65 -12.40 0.80
C ILE A 63 -7.99 -11.73 1.12
N TYR A 64 -8.04 -10.87 2.15
CA TYR A 64 -9.28 -10.23 2.61
C TYR A 64 -9.61 -8.88 1.95
N GLY A 65 -9.05 -8.62 0.76
CA GLY A 65 -9.33 -7.48 -0.12
C GLY A 65 -10.02 -6.28 0.56
N ARG A 66 -9.24 -5.33 1.10
CA ARG A 66 -9.81 -4.09 1.62
C ARG A 66 -10.70 -3.45 0.56
N GLN A 67 -11.98 -3.24 0.89
CA GLN A 67 -12.76 -2.22 0.23
C GLN A 67 -12.20 -0.87 0.70
N PHE A 68 -11.45 -0.20 -0.16
CA PHE A 68 -10.94 1.14 0.15
C PHE A 68 -12.06 2.15 -0.07
N LYS A 69 -12.70 2.58 1.02
CA LYS A 69 -13.45 3.84 1.00
C LYS A 69 -12.42 4.97 1.01
N LEU A 70 -12.41 5.81 -0.02
CA LEU A 70 -11.75 7.10 0.12
C LEU A 70 -12.45 7.85 1.26
N ARG A 71 -11.72 8.13 2.33
CA ARG A 71 -12.07 9.26 3.20
C ARG A 71 -11.92 10.52 2.35
N GLU A 72 -12.74 11.54 2.60
CA GLU A 72 -12.58 12.83 1.93
C GLU A 72 -11.11 13.26 2.02
N THR A 73 -10.52 13.61 0.88
CA THR A 73 -9.09 13.90 0.85
C THR A 73 -8.82 15.20 1.59
N VAL A 74 -7.99 15.11 2.63
CA VAL A 74 -7.45 16.28 3.33
C VAL A 74 -6.30 16.81 2.49
N ILE A 75 -6.42 18.05 2.04
CA ILE A 75 -5.33 18.73 1.34
C ILE A 75 -4.39 19.27 2.42
N PRO A 76 -3.07 18.99 2.35
CA PRO A 76 -2.11 19.53 3.31
C PRO A 76 -2.15 21.06 3.38
N ASP A 77 -2.11 21.60 4.60
CA ASP A 77 -2.13 23.05 4.83
C ASP A 77 -0.95 23.77 4.17
N ALA A 78 0.18 23.08 3.99
CA ALA A 78 1.34 23.61 3.27
C ALA A 78 0.99 24.09 1.84
N ILE A 79 0.09 23.38 1.15
CA ILE A 79 -0.35 23.74 -0.22
C ILE A 79 -1.25 24.98 -0.19
N LEU A 80 -2.08 25.12 0.85
CA LEU A 80 -2.98 26.26 1.05
C LEU A 80 -2.23 27.51 1.54
N ALA A 81 -1.19 27.30 2.36
CA ALA A 81 -0.33 28.31 2.93
C ALA A 81 0.78 28.76 1.98
N THR A 82 0.99 28.08 0.85
CA THR A 82 1.90 28.55 -0.19
C THR A 82 1.38 29.93 -0.63
N ALA A 83 2.07 31.00 -0.22
CA ALA A 83 1.81 32.33 -0.72
C ALA A 83 1.84 32.24 -2.24
N SER A 84 1.03 33.02 -2.94
CA SER A 84 1.11 33.16 -4.39
C SER A 84 2.43 33.84 -4.75
N ALA A 85 3.56 33.19 -4.46
CA ALA A 85 4.83 33.47 -5.08
C ALA A 85 4.55 33.33 -6.56
N THR A 86 4.76 34.43 -7.28
CA THR A 86 4.53 34.58 -8.71
C THR A 86 4.81 33.26 -9.43
N PRO A 87 3.79 32.58 -9.98
CA PRO A 87 4.04 31.33 -10.65
C PRO A 87 4.93 31.62 -11.87
N PRO A 88 5.94 30.80 -12.19
CA PRO A 88 6.42 30.74 -13.56
C PRO A 88 5.18 30.49 -14.43
N VAL A 89 4.85 31.45 -15.29
CA VAL A 89 3.69 31.53 -16.21
C VAL A 89 2.58 30.50 -15.91
N PRO A 90 1.37 30.89 -15.47
CA PRO A 90 0.30 29.91 -15.29
C PRO A 90 0.01 29.24 -16.63
N GLN A 91 0.46 28.00 -16.82
CA GLN A 91 0.16 27.18 -17.97
C GLN A 91 -0.93 26.19 -17.54
N GLY A 92 -2.01 26.08 -18.33
CA GLY A 92 -3.06 25.07 -18.13
C GLY A 92 -4.41 25.61 -17.65
N ILE A 93 -5.14 24.78 -16.89
CA ILE A 93 -6.58 24.91 -16.60
C ILE A 93 -6.94 26.25 -15.94
N CYS A 94 -6.05 26.83 -15.11
CA CYS A 94 -6.35 28.07 -14.37
C CYS A 94 -6.55 29.32 -15.24
N LYS A 95 -6.14 29.32 -16.52
CA LYS A 95 -6.36 30.44 -17.45
C LYS A 95 -7.69 30.36 -18.19
N LEU A 96 -8.38 29.23 -18.11
CA LEU A 96 -9.64 29.06 -18.81
C LEU A 96 -10.73 29.91 -18.14
N PRO A 97 -11.75 30.37 -18.88
CA PRO A 97 -12.97 30.92 -18.30
C PRO A 97 -13.53 30.01 -17.20
N ALA A 98 -14.11 30.59 -16.16
CA ALA A 98 -14.64 29.85 -15.01
C ALA A 98 -15.59 28.71 -15.43
N GLU A 99 -16.42 28.97 -16.43
CA GLU A 99 -17.35 28.00 -17.03
C GLU A 99 -16.63 26.74 -17.55
N LEU A 100 -15.53 26.93 -18.28
CA LEU A 100 -14.73 25.82 -18.81
C LEU A 100 -13.96 25.10 -17.71
N GLN A 101 -13.49 25.83 -16.69
CA GLN A 101 -12.88 25.21 -15.51
C GLN A 101 -13.88 24.31 -14.80
N ASP A 102 -15.10 24.78 -14.57
CA ASP A 102 -16.17 24.02 -13.92
C ASP A 102 -16.56 22.78 -14.73
N MET A 103 -16.65 22.89 -16.06
CA MET A 103 -16.86 21.74 -16.93
C MET A 103 -15.74 20.71 -16.82
N ILE A 104 -14.48 21.13 -16.80
CA ILE A 104 -13.33 20.25 -16.63
C ILE A 104 -13.40 19.56 -15.26
N TRP A 105 -13.58 20.33 -14.18
CA TRP A 105 -13.71 19.77 -12.83
C TRP A 105 -14.89 18.81 -12.69
N ALA A 106 -16.02 19.09 -13.35
CA ALA A 106 -17.18 18.21 -13.39
C ALA A 106 -16.90 16.91 -14.15
N SER A 107 -16.09 16.96 -15.21
CA SER A 107 -15.73 15.79 -16.04
C SER A 107 -14.69 14.87 -15.38
N LEU A 108 -13.83 15.41 -14.52
CA LEU A 108 -12.78 14.63 -13.85
C LEU A 108 -13.37 13.61 -12.88
N GLU A 109 -12.76 12.42 -12.80
CA GLU A 109 -13.09 11.44 -11.75
C GLU A 109 -12.63 11.97 -10.38
N VAL A 110 -13.30 11.54 -9.30
CA VAL A 110 -12.95 11.93 -7.90
C VAL A 110 -11.44 11.82 -7.57
N PRO A 111 -10.73 10.71 -7.87
CA PRO A 111 -9.30 10.63 -7.60
C PRO A 111 -8.50 11.67 -8.39
N ASP A 112 -8.87 11.95 -9.64
CA ASP A 112 -8.16 12.91 -10.49
C ASP A 112 -8.36 14.34 -9.97
N ARG A 113 -9.56 14.67 -9.48
CA ARG A 113 -9.84 15.94 -8.79
C ARG A 113 -8.95 16.14 -7.57
N ALA A 114 -8.81 15.09 -6.74
CA ALA A 114 -7.98 15.16 -5.55
C ALA A 114 -6.49 15.33 -5.90
N ILE A 115 -6.02 14.65 -6.95
CA ILE A 115 -4.64 14.81 -7.46
C ILE A 115 -4.42 16.23 -7.96
N LEU A 116 -5.33 16.74 -8.79
CA LEU A 116 -5.25 18.11 -9.32
C LEU A 116 -5.23 19.14 -8.18
N ALA A 117 -6.04 18.93 -7.14
CA ALA A 117 -6.08 19.79 -5.96
C ALA A 117 -4.75 19.84 -5.18
N MET A 118 -3.90 18.82 -5.28
CA MET A 118 -2.58 18.80 -4.64
C MET A 118 -1.50 19.53 -5.44
N THR A 119 -1.79 20.00 -6.66
CA THR A 119 -0.78 20.62 -7.53
C THR A 119 -0.62 22.12 -7.32
N SER A 120 -1.69 22.83 -6.92
CA SER A 120 -1.66 24.27 -6.73
C SER A 120 -2.71 24.76 -5.75
N LYS A 121 -2.47 25.94 -5.16
CA LYS A 121 -3.41 26.60 -4.25
C LYS A 121 -4.77 26.87 -4.91
N SER A 122 -4.79 27.38 -6.14
CA SER A 122 -6.03 27.63 -6.89
C SER A 122 -6.86 26.36 -7.11
N HIS A 123 -6.20 25.24 -7.41
CA HIS A 123 -6.90 23.96 -7.56
C HIS A 123 -7.37 23.40 -6.22
N ALA A 124 -6.61 23.61 -5.15
CA ALA A 124 -7.01 23.25 -3.80
C ALA A 124 -8.27 24.01 -3.34
N GLU A 125 -8.33 25.31 -3.64
CA GLU A 125 -9.48 26.17 -3.34
C GLU A 125 -10.72 25.73 -4.14
N ALA A 126 -10.58 25.51 -5.45
CA ALA A 126 -11.65 25.00 -6.31
C ALA A 126 -12.16 23.62 -5.84
N TYR A 127 -11.26 22.73 -5.40
CA TYR A 127 -11.66 21.45 -4.85
C TYR A 127 -12.41 21.58 -3.51
N ASN A 128 -11.99 22.50 -2.66
CA ASN A 128 -12.65 22.77 -1.38
C ASN A 128 -13.98 23.51 -1.54
N SER A 129 -14.18 24.30 -2.60
CA SER A 129 -15.49 24.89 -2.92
C SER A 129 -16.46 23.80 -3.38
N LEU A 130 -16.00 22.86 -4.21
CA LEU A 130 -16.77 21.68 -4.60
C LEU A 130 -17.19 20.85 -3.39
N LYS A 131 -16.33 20.71 -2.36
CA LYS A 131 -16.67 20.07 -1.06
C LYS A 131 -17.87 20.65 -0.36
N LYS A 132 -18.25 21.88 -0.66
CA LYS A 132 -19.41 22.51 -0.03
C LYS A 132 -20.66 22.41 -0.90
N ALA A 133 -20.52 22.09 -2.19
CA ALA A 133 -21.62 21.94 -3.13
C ALA A 133 -22.44 20.68 -2.82
N LEU A 134 -23.73 20.88 -2.54
CA LEU A 134 -24.73 19.82 -2.40
C LEU A 134 -25.14 19.31 -3.79
N ILE A 135 -25.46 18.03 -3.89
CA ILE A 135 -25.85 17.43 -5.16
C ILE A 135 -27.35 17.21 -5.20
N THR A 136 -28.00 17.78 -6.21
CA THR A 136 -29.34 17.38 -6.64
C THR A 136 -29.17 16.33 -7.73
N ARG A 137 -29.64 15.09 -7.51
CA ARG A 137 -29.71 14.11 -8.60
C ARG A 137 -30.75 14.58 -9.62
N ARG A 138 -30.50 14.37 -10.92
CA ARG A 138 -31.54 14.56 -11.95
C ARG A 138 -32.76 13.71 -11.57
N GLY A 139 -33.86 14.37 -11.21
CA GLY A 139 -35.13 13.74 -10.84
C GLY A 139 -35.48 13.78 -9.34
N ASP A 140 -34.54 14.13 -8.45
CA ASP A 140 -34.84 14.29 -7.02
C ASP A 140 -35.17 15.76 -6.72
N THR A 141 -36.34 16.01 -6.12
CA THR A 141 -36.77 17.35 -5.66
C THR A 141 -36.06 17.80 -4.38
N VAL A 142 -35.37 16.88 -3.71
CA VAL A 142 -34.62 17.15 -2.47
C VAL A 142 -33.12 17.00 -2.74
N PRO A 143 -32.29 18.02 -2.46
CA PRO A 143 -30.85 17.88 -2.55
C PRO A 143 -30.41 16.80 -1.56
N THR A 144 -29.75 15.75 -2.07
CA THR A 144 -29.21 14.69 -1.21
C THR A 144 -28.05 15.28 -0.41
N MET A 145 -27.96 15.01 0.90
CA MET A 145 -26.98 15.60 1.83
C MET A 145 -25.49 15.33 1.51
N HIS A 146 -25.18 14.70 0.38
CA HIS A 146 -23.81 14.34 0.02
C HIS A 146 -23.11 15.46 -0.75
N ARG A 147 -21.96 15.87 -0.23
CA ARG A 147 -21.04 16.86 -0.81
C ARG A 147 -20.19 16.26 -1.95
N LEU A 148 -19.72 17.09 -2.87
CA LEU A 148 -18.73 16.71 -3.91
C LEU A 148 -17.30 16.92 -3.38
N PRO A 149 -16.35 15.97 -3.42
CA PRO A 149 -16.46 14.69 -4.05
C PRO A 149 -17.16 13.69 -3.14
N ARG A 150 -18.00 12.86 -3.76
CA ARG A 150 -18.64 11.75 -3.06
C ARG A 150 -17.56 10.81 -2.50
N PRO A 151 -17.72 10.29 -1.28
CA PRO A 151 -16.96 9.14 -0.82
C PRO A 151 -17.21 7.98 -1.79
N THR A 152 -16.27 7.75 -2.70
CA THR A 152 -16.38 6.70 -3.71
C THR A 152 -15.72 5.43 -3.19
N LYS A 153 -16.34 4.29 -3.47
CA LYS A 153 -15.65 3.01 -3.37
C LYS A 153 -14.69 2.96 -4.56
N ILE A 154 -13.39 3.14 -4.30
CA ILE A 154 -12.38 2.94 -5.36
C ILE A 154 -12.34 1.44 -5.67
N THR A 155 -12.68 1.10 -6.90
CA THR A 155 -12.39 -0.26 -7.41
C THR A 155 -10.92 -0.36 -7.79
N LYS A 156 -10.38 -1.58 -7.84
CA LYS A 156 -8.99 -1.80 -8.27
C LYS A 156 -8.70 -1.18 -9.65
N VAL A 157 -9.69 -1.13 -10.54
CA VAL A 157 -9.58 -0.52 -11.87
C VAL A 157 -9.33 0.99 -11.77
N HIS A 158 -10.06 1.70 -10.91
CA HIS A 158 -9.84 3.13 -10.70
C HIS A 158 -8.43 3.42 -10.18
N ARG A 159 -7.95 2.63 -9.23
CA ARG A 159 -6.57 2.75 -8.74
C ARG A 159 -5.55 2.44 -9.84
N LEU A 160 -5.82 1.45 -10.69
CA LEU A 160 -4.95 1.12 -11.82
C LEU A 160 -4.86 2.28 -12.82
N LYS A 161 -5.99 2.95 -13.15
CA LYS A 161 -6.00 4.12 -14.05
C LYS A 161 -5.00 5.19 -13.61
N VAL A 162 -4.99 5.52 -12.32
CA VAL A 162 -4.05 6.49 -11.76
C VAL A 162 -2.61 5.97 -11.86
N LEU A 163 -2.34 4.74 -11.41
CA LEU A 163 -0.98 4.23 -11.37
C LEU A 163 -0.33 4.05 -12.75
N VAL A 164 -1.12 3.68 -13.76
CA VAL A 164 -0.61 3.55 -15.13
C VAL A 164 -0.17 4.90 -15.70
N ARG A 165 -0.88 5.99 -15.37
CA ARG A 165 -0.50 7.37 -15.76
C ARG A 165 0.78 7.82 -15.06
N LEU A 166 1.01 7.39 -13.82
CA LEU A 166 2.21 7.71 -13.04
C LEU A 166 3.46 6.96 -13.52
N ARG A 167 3.36 6.07 -14.51
CA ARG A 167 4.50 5.28 -14.99
C ARG A 167 5.72 6.13 -15.35
N SER A 168 5.53 7.24 -16.07
CA SER A 168 6.63 8.09 -16.51
C SER A 168 7.32 8.85 -15.37
N TRP A 169 6.66 8.94 -14.21
CA TRP A 169 7.18 9.61 -13.02
C TRP A 169 7.88 8.64 -12.07
N MET A 170 7.66 7.33 -12.25
CA MET A 170 8.27 6.31 -11.42
C MET A 170 9.68 6.00 -11.92
N PRO A 171 10.66 5.84 -11.01
CA PRO A 171 12.01 5.45 -11.40
C PRO A 171 12.04 4.10 -12.13
N ILE A 172 13.05 3.89 -12.97
CA ILE A 172 13.15 2.72 -13.87
C ILE A 172 13.20 1.40 -13.08
N ASN A 173 13.70 1.41 -11.85
CA ASN A 173 13.72 0.24 -10.97
C ASN A 173 12.36 -0.09 -10.33
N TYR A 174 11.29 0.65 -10.63
CA TYR A 174 9.95 0.32 -10.17
C TYR A 174 9.11 -0.27 -11.28
N ARG A 175 8.32 -1.29 -10.93
CA ARG A 175 7.41 -1.95 -11.87
C ARG A 175 6.02 -2.11 -11.30
N LEU A 176 5.02 -1.71 -12.08
CA LEU A 176 3.61 -1.81 -11.71
C LEU A 176 3.11 -3.25 -11.86
N CYS A 177 2.56 -3.82 -10.79
CA CYS A 177 1.79 -5.06 -10.85
C CYS A 177 0.30 -4.76 -10.97
N TYR A 178 -0.35 -5.27 -12.02
CA TYR A 178 -1.76 -4.99 -12.33
C TYR A 178 -2.75 -5.73 -11.41
N SER A 179 -2.39 -6.91 -10.93
CA SER A 179 -3.25 -7.69 -10.02
C SER A 179 -3.21 -7.15 -8.58
N CYS A 180 -2.01 -6.78 -8.17
CA CYS A 180 -1.71 -6.25 -6.85
C CYS A 180 -1.93 -4.70 -6.78
N VAL A 181 -1.98 -4.01 -7.93
CA VAL A 181 -2.19 -2.56 -8.13
C VAL A 181 -1.20 -1.71 -7.34
N THR A 182 0.09 -2.04 -7.43
CA THR A 182 1.17 -1.40 -6.67
C THR A 182 2.45 -1.40 -7.48
N PHE A 183 3.23 -0.30 -7.41
CA PHE A 183 4.60 -0.27 -7.91
C PHE A 183 5.52 -1.00 -6.91
N LEU A 184 6.30 -1.94 -7.43
CA LEU A 184 7.28 -2.69 -6.65
C LEU A 184 8.67 -2.27 -7.07
N ASP A 185 9.51 -1.98 -6.09
CA ASP A 185 10.94 -1.83 -6.30
C ASP A 185 11.53 -3.19 -6.68
N LEU A 186 12.17 -3.26 -7.84
CA LEU A 186 12.80 -4.46 -8.39
C LEU A 186 14.08 -4.85 -7.65
N VAL A 187 14.67 -3.94 -6.86
CA VAL A 187 15.93 -4.18 -6.14
C VAL A 187 15.65 -4.60 -4.70
N GLN A 188 14.79 -3.87 -4.00
CA GLN A 188 14.59 -4.07 -2.56
C GLN A 188 13.41 -5.00 -2.22
N SER A 189 12.46 -5.18 -3.13
CA SER A 189 11.25 -5.93 -2.81
C SER A 189 11.50 -7.43 -2.92
N SER A 190 11.36 -8.16 -1.81
CA SER A 190 11.27 -9.63 -1.81
C SER A 190 10.15 -10.15 -2.73
N ARG A 191 9.12 -9.32 -2.99
CA ARG A 191 8.00 -9.64 -3.88
C ARG A 191 8.36 -9.57 -5.36
N SER A 192 9.47 -8.92 -5.70
CA SER A 192 9.97 -8.78 -7.07
C SER A 192 10.88 -9.93 -7.50
N ASN A 193 11.31 -10.78 -6.55
CA ASN A 193 12.19 -11.91 -6.82
C ASN A 193 11.49 -13.00 -7.64
N GLY A 194 11.94 -13.19 -8.87
CA GLY A 194 11.50 -14.23 -9.81
C GLY A 194 10.84 -13.68 -11.07
N ASP A 195 10.19 -14.57 -11.81
CA ASP A 195 9.63 -14.23 -13.11
C ASP A 195 8.32 -13.44 -12.99
N TRP A 196 8.31 -12.28 -13.65
CA TRP A 196 7.09 -11.52 -13.87
C TRP A 196 6.27 -12.19 -14.97
N GLY A 197 4.96 -12.31 -14.74
CA GLY A 197 4.02 -12.85 -15.73
C GLY A 197 3.22 -11.75 -16.42
N GLY A 198 2.45 -12.14 -17.44
CA GLY A 198 1.53 -11.25 -18.15
C GLY A 198 2.21 -10.38 -19.22
N ASP A 199 1.39 -9.64 -19.95
CA ASP A 199 1.82 -8.77 -21.05
C ASP A 199 2.30 -7.42 -20.50
N GLN A 200 3.57 -7.10 -20.75
CA GLN A 200 4.20 -5.86 -20.31
C GLN A 200 3.83 -4.66 -21.19
N GLN A 201 3.41 -4.90 -22.43
CA GLN A 201 3.08 -3.84 -23.39
C GLN A 201 1.80 -3.10 -23.01
N LEU A 202 0.91 -3.74 -22.26
CA LEU A 202 -0.31 -3.12 -21.72
C LEU A 202 -0.02 -1.93 -20.79
N VAL A 203 1.16 -1.90 -20.17
CA VAL A 203 1.57 -0.75 -19.35
C VAL A 203 2.06 0.40 -20.22
N SER A 204 2.69 0.12 -21.36
CA SER A 204 3.17 1.17 -22.26
C SER A 204 2.02 1.82 -23.02
N SER A 205 0.95 1.08 -23.30
CA SER A 205 -0.26 1.60 -23.95
C SER A 205 -1.21 2.33 -23.01
N GLY A 206 -0.88 2.45 -21.71
CA GLY A 206 -1.72 3.18 -20.77
C GLY A 206 -3.02 2.46 -20.39
N LEU A 207 -3.19 1.18 -20.74
CA LEU A 207 -4.45 0.47 -20.60
C LEU A 207 -4.72 0.11 -19.13
N ALA A 208 -5.88 0.56 -18.64
CA ALA A 208 -6.33 0.36 -17.26
C ALA A 208 -7.79 -0.11 -17.20
N THR A 209 -8.08 -1.19 -17.94
CA THR A 209 -9.38 -1.88 -17.94
C THR A 209 -9.36 -3.12 -17.04
N GLU A 210 -10.53 -3.69 -16.75
CA GLU A 210 -10.61 -4.97 -16.04
C GLU A 210 -9.94 -6.12 -16.83
N ALA A 211 -10.07 -6.10 -18.16
CA ALA A 211 -9.33 -7.02 -19.02
C ALA A 211 -7.81 -6.83 -18.90
N ALA A 212 -7.34 -5.58 -18.87
CA ALA A 212 -5.93 -5.27 -18.67
C ALA A 212 -5.46 -5.74 -17.28
N MET A 213 -6.28 -5.62 -16.24
CA MET A 213 -5.98 -6.16 -14.90
C MET A 213 -5.70 -7.67 -14.89
N MET A 214 -6.30 -8.42 -15.81
CA MET A 214 -6.16 -9.87 -15.91
C MET A 214 -4.99 -10.32 -16.80
N ARG A 215 -4.64 -9.50 -17.81
CA ARG A 215 -3.61 -9.83 -18.81
C ARG A 215 -2.30 -9.09 -18.61
N GLY A 216 -2.32 -7.94 -17.94
CA GLY A 216 -1.18 -7.08 -17.70
C GLY A 216 -0.13 -7.70 -16.77
N PRO A 217 0.95 -6.98 -16.47
CA PRO A 217 2.06 -7.56 -15.74
C PRO A 217 1.66 -7.92 -14.31
N HIS A 218 2.18 -9.06 -13.86
CA HIS A 218 1.95 -9.59 -12.54
C HIS A 218 3.28 -9.90 -11.88
N CYS A 219 3.44 -9.45 -10.63
CA CYS A 219 4.62 -9.75 -9.86
C CYS A 219 4.73 -11.25 -9.58
N PRO A 220 5.95 -11.77 -9.32
CA PRO A 220 6.19 -13.19 -9.09
C PRO A 220 5.28 -13.83 -8.04
N LEU A 221 4.95 -13.11 -6.97
CA LEU A 221 3.99 -13.58 -5.97
C LEU A 221 2.56 -13.68 -6.51
N CYS A 222 2.10 -12.65 -7.22
CA CYS A 222 0.78 -12.65 -7.86
C CYS A 222 0.69 -13.83 -8.90
N VAL A 223 1.79 -14.17 -9.59
CA VAL A 223 1.90 -15.36 -10.47
C VAL A 223 1.85 -16.67 -9.70
N LYS A 224 2.67 -16.84 -8.65
CA LYS A 224 2.67 -18.04 -7.79
C LYS A 224 1.28 -18.28 -7.18
N ARG A 225 0.63 -17.23 -6.71
CA ARG A 225 -0.75 -17.29 -6.19
C ARG A 225 -1.73 -17.81 -7.23
N ARG A 226 -1.64 -17.35 -8.48
CA ARG A 226 -2.49 -17.84 -9.57
C ARG A 226 -2.24 -19.33 -9.82
N ARG A 227 -0.97 -19.77 -9.86
CA ARG A 227 -0.62 -21.20 -10.00
C ARG A 227 -1.19 -22.05 -8.86
N ILE A 228 -1.06 -21.60 -7.62
CA ILE A 228 -1.64 -22.28 -6.45
C ILE A 228 -3.16 -22.36 -6.57
N ARG A 229 -3.84 -21.27 -6.94
CA ARG A 229 -5.30 -21.27 -7.13
C ARG A 229 -5.72 -22.28 -8.20
N LEU A 230 -5.05 -22.28 -9.36
CA LEU A 230 -5.31 -23.26 -10.42
C LEU A 230 -5.04 -24.69 -9.96
N ALA A 231 -4.01 -24.92 -9.15
CA ALA A 231 -3.74 -26.23 -8.56
C ALA A 231 -4.84 -26.66 -7.58
N LYS A 232 -5.38 -25.73 -6.78
CA LYS A 232 -6.51 -25.98 -5.87
C LYS A 232 -7.80 -26.34 -6.61
N ASP A 233 -7.99 -25.78 -7.79
CA ASP A 233 -9.17 -26.06 -8.62
C ASP A 233 -9.11 -27.43 -9.32
N ARG A 234 -7.94 -28.10 -9.34
CA ARG A 234 -7.82 -29.46 -9.88
C ARG A 234 -8.66 -30.44 -9.06
N ARG A 235 -9.34 -31.36 -9.78
CA ARG A 235 -10.18 -32.41 -9.19
C ARG A 235 -9.43 -33.25 -8.14
N SER A 236 -8.16 -33.55 -8.38
CA SER A 236 -7.29 -34.29 -7.45
C SER A 236 -7.06 -33.55 -6.12
N TYR A 237 -6.85 -32.23 -6.16
CA TYR A 237 -6.71 -31.43 -4.95
C TYR A 237 -8.02 -31.37 -4.16
N LYS A 238 -9.15 -31.18 -4.85
CA LYS A 238 -10.48 -31.21 -4.21
C LYS A 238 -10.76 -32.56 -3.54
N ALA A 239 -10.44 -33.66 -4.22
CA ALA A 239 -10.57 -35.02 -3.68
C ALA A 239 -9.68 -35.23 -2.43
N TYR A 240 -8.41 -34.79 -2.49
CA TYR A 240 -7.48 -34.85 -1.36
C TYR A 240 -7.97 -34.03 -0.15
N THR A 241 -8.41 -32.78 -0.36
CA THR A 241 -8.97 -31.96 0.73
C THR A 241 -10.25 -32.53 1.31
N SER A 242 -11.10 -33.15 0.49
CA SER A 242 -12.31 -33.83 0.97
C SER A 242 -11.96 -35.05 1.84
N ALA A 243 -10.94 -35.82 1.45
CA ALA A 243 -10.46 -36.95 2.24
C ALA A 243 -9.90 -36.51 3.61
N ILE A 244 -9.10 -35.44 3.65
CA ILE A 244 -8.58 -34.89 4.91
C ILE A 244 -9.71 -34.43 5.82
N ASN A 245 -10.68 -33.66 5.31
CA ASN A 245 -11.80 -33.17 6.12
C ASN A 245 -12.66 -34.32 6.66
N LYS A 246 -12.78 -35.43 5.93
CA LYS A 246 -13.46 -36.64 6.43
C LYS A 246 -12.70 -37.32 7.57
N ILE A 247 -11.38 -37.21 7.59
CA ILE A 247 -10.54 -37.75 8.66
C ILE A 247 -10.58 -36.82 9.89
N SER A 248 -10.50 -35.50 9.70
CA SER A 248 -10.49 -34.54 10.82
C SER A 248 -11.83 -34.34 11.51
N LEU A 249 -12.95 -34.74 10.89
CA LEU A 249 -14.29 -34.71 11.52
C LEU A 249 -14.61 -36.01 12.29
N ARG A 250 -13.67 -36.98 12.31
CA ARG A 250 -13.78 -38.24 13.05
C ARG A 250 -12.90 -38.30 14.31
N SER A 251 -12.18 -37.21 14.62
CA SER A 251 -11.43 -36.99 15.86
C SER A 251 -12.12 -35.94 16.70
#